data_AF-A0A2M8URV5-F1
#
_entry.id   AF-A0A2M8URV5-F1
#
_cell.length_a   1.000
_cell.length_b   1.000
_cell.length_c   1.000
_cell.angle_alpha   90.00
_cell.angle_beta   90.00
_cell.angle_gamma   90.00
#
_symmetry.space_group_name_H-M   'P 1'
#
loop_
_entity.id
_entity.type
_entity.pdbx_description
1 polymer ?
#
loop_
_entity_poly.entity_id
_entity_poly.type
_entity_poly.pdbx_seq_one_letter_code
_entity_poly.pdbx_strand_id
1 'polypeptide(L)' 'MSLDYSTQQLRVTFAELAFRSESIAMVLDQAMQELPAGYAANIADVITLLKDDAEKLRTLAGRTQDGFIQVLD' A
#
# COMPACT_ATOMS: atom_id res chain seq x y z
N MET A 1 22.77 -13.96 9.00
CA MET A 1 23.22 -12.74 8.28
C MET A 1 22.45 -11.57 8.84
N SER A 2 23.13 -10.51 9.28
CA SER A 2 22.44 -9.26 9.66
C SER A 2 21.82 -8.70 8.38
N LEU A 3 20.50 -8.47 8.36
CA LEU A 3 19.84 -7.76 7.26
C LEU A 3 20.61 -6.45 7.01
N ASP A 4 21.10 -6.27 5.78
CA ASP A 4 21.85 -5.08 5.40
C ASP A 4 20.99 -3.83 5.63
N TYR A 5 21.61 -2.72 6.05
CA TYR A 5 20.94 -1.46 6.39
C TYR A 5 20.02 -0.99 5.25
N SER A 6 20.46 -1.20 4.01
CA SER A 6 19.71 -0.98 2.77
C SER A 6 18.38 -1.74 2.72
N THR A 7 18.38 -3.00 3.15
CA THR A 7 17.21 -3.90 3.14
C THR A 7 16.20 -3.50 4.22
N GLN A 8 16.70 -3.06 5.39
CA GLN A 8 15.84 -2.51 6.44
C GLN A 8 15.20 -1.19 6.02
N GLN A 9 15.96 -0.30 5.37
CA GLN A 9 15.46 0.98 4.88
C GLN A 9 14.37 0.77 3.81
N LEU A 10 14.59 -0.14 2.85
CA LEU A 10 13.61 -0.48 1.83
C LEU A 10 12.30 -1.01 2.45
N ARG A 11 12.41 -1.89 3.45
CA ARG A 11 11.26 -2.42 4.19
C ARG A 11 10.46 -1.30 4.86
N VAL A 12 11.14 -0.37 5.54
CA VAL A 12 10.50 0.78 6.19
C VAL A 12 9.78 1.63 5.15
N THR A 13 10.43 1.94 4.03
CA THR A 13 9.82 2.71 2.94
C THR A 13 8.59 2.01 2.37
N PHE A 14 8.62 0.69 2.13
CA PHE A 14 7.43 -0.04 1.68
C PHE A 14 6.30 -0.02 2.71
N ALA A 15 6.61 -0.17 4.00
CA ALA A 15 5.61 -0.10 5.06
C ALA A 15 4.98 1.30 5.17
N GLU A 16 5.78 2.36 5.05
CA GLU A 16 5.32 3.75 5.04
C GLU A 16 4.42 4.06 3.84
N LEU A 17 4.81 3.60 2.65
CA LEU A 17 3.99 3.77 1.44
C LEU A 17 2.68 2.99 1.55
N ALA A 18 2.70 1.75 2.06
CA ALA A 18 1.49 0.97 2.27
C ALA A 18 0.53 1.66 3.23
N PHE A 19 1.05 2.18 4.35
CA PHE A 19 0.27 2.92 5.33
C PHE A 19 -0.32 4.20 4.73
N ARG A 20 0.45 4.91 3.90
CA ARG A 20 -0.02 6.11 3.21
C ARG A 20 -1.14 5.80 2.22
N SER A 21 -1.00 4.76 1.40
CA SER A 21 -2.05 4.34 0.45
C SER A 21 -3.34 3.95 1.18
N GLU A 22 -3.24 3.22 2.29
CA GLU A 22 -4.40 2.86 3.14
C GLU A 22 -5.04 4.08 3.81
N SER A 23 -4.23 5.01 4.32
CA SER A 23 -4.72 6.26 4.93
C SER A 23 -5.51 7.10 3.92
N ILE A 24 -5.03 7.24 2.69
CA ILE A 24 -5.75 7.94 1.62
C ILE A 24 -7.05 7.20 1.28
N ALA A 25 -7.02 5.86 1.20
CA ALA A 25 -8.19 5.06 0.93
C ALA A 25 -9.29 5.26 2.01
N MET A 26 -8.92 5.33 3.28
CA MET A 26 -9.87 5.59 4.39
C MET A 26 -10.50 6.99 4.29
N VAL A 27 -9.70 8.02 3.96
CA VAL A 27 -10.22 9.38 3.79
C VAL A 27 -11.19 9.45 2.62
N LEU A 28 -10.89 8.78 1.51
CA LEU A 28 -11.79 8.70 0.35
C LEU A 28 -13.07 7.93 0.66
N ASP A 29 -12.98 6.85 1.45
CA ASP A 29 -14.13 6.06 1.89
C ASP A 29 -15.09 6.89 2.75
N GLN A 30 -14.54 7.73 3.64
CA GLN A 30 -15.32 8.69 4.41
C GLN A 30 -15.96 9.76 3.49
N ALA A 31 -15.18 10.34 2.57
CA ALA A 31 -15.67 11.35 1.63
C ALA A 31 -16.78 10.81 0.71
N MET A 32 -16.74 9.52 0.34
CA MET A 32 -17.80 8.87 -0.43
C MET A 32 -19.16 8.89 0.26
N GLN A 33 -19.19 8.82 1.59
CA GLN A 33 -20.45 8.82 2.35
C GLN A 33 -21.16 10.17 2.29
N GLU A 34 -20.42 11.24 2.01
CA GLU A 34 -20.95 12.61 1.89
C GLU A 34 -21.33 12.99 0.45
N LEU A 35 -21.01 12.13 -0.53
CA LEU A 35 -21.19 12.44 -1.95
C LEU A 35 -22.51 11.88 -2.53
N PRO A 36 -23.10 12.56 -3.54
CA PRO A 36 -24.20 12.01 -4.31
C PRO A 36 -23.79 10.72 -5.03
N ALA A 37 -24.71 9.74 -5.11
CA ALA A 37 -24.47 8.38 -5.60
C ALA A 37 -23.81 8.26 -7.01
N GLY A 38 -23.81 9.32 -7.82
CA GLY A 38 -23.15 9.36 -9.14
C GLY A 38 -21.64 9.59 -9.12
N TYR A 39 -21.08 10.21 -8.06
CA TYR A 39 -19.63 10.46 -7.93
C TYR A 39 -18.93 9.36 -7.10
N ALA A 40 -19.71 8.63 -6.32
CA ALA A 40 -19.26 7.54 -5.45
C ALA A 40 -18.58 6.39 -6.20
N ALA A 41 -19.04 6.05 -7.41
CA ALA A 41 -18.50 4.92 -8.18
C ALA A 41 -17.02 5.11 -8.58
N ASN A 42 -16.66 6.28 -9.11
CA ASN A 42 -15.27 6.56 -9.51
C ASN A 42 -14.32 6.58 -8.31
N ILE A 43 -14.80 7.01 -7.14
CA ILE A 43 -13.99 7.06 -5.92
C ILE A 43 -13.83 5.64 -5.35
N ALA A 44 -14.85 4.78 -5.48
CA ALA A 44 -14.77 3.37 -5.10
C ALA A 44 -13.65 2.62 -5.85
N ASP A 45 -13.52 2.88 -7.15
CA ASP A 45 -12.44 2.30 -7.97
C ASP A 45 -11.05 2.76 -7.49
N VAL A 46 -10.91 4.05 -7.15
CA VAL A 46 -9.65 4.60 -6.61
C VAL A 46 -9.33 4.01 -5.22
N ILE A 47 -10.33 3.86 -4.34
CA ILE A 47 -10.15 3.22 -3.03
C ILE A 47 -9.67 1.78 -3.19
N THR A 48 -10.26 1.05 -4.14
CA THR A 48 -9.88 -0.34 -4.43
C THR A 48 -8.43 -0.40 -4.88
N LEU A 49 -8.02 0.46 -5.82
CA LEU A 49 -6.65 0.54 -6.29
C LEU A 49 -5.64 0.87 -5.17
N LEU A 50 -5.99 1.78 -4.26
CA LEU A 50 -5.13 2.15 -3.13
C LEU A 50 -5.00 1.02 -2.09
N LYS A 51 -6.08 0.26 -1.86
CA LYS A 51 -6.05 -0.93 -0.99
C LYS A 51 -5.17 -2.03 -1.59
N ASP A 52 -5.31 -2.28 -2.89
CA ASP A 52 -4.48 -3.25 -3.62
C ASP A 52 -2.99 -2.85 -3.62
N ASP A 53 -2.70 -1.56 -3.77
CA ASP A 53 -1.33 -1.02 -3.69
C ASP A 53 -0.75 -1.21 -2.29
N ALA A 54 -1.51 -0.89 -1.24
CA ALA A 54 -1.10 -1.11 0.14
C ALA A 54 -0.82 -2.58 0.45
N GLU A 55 -1.64 -3.50 -0.07
CA GLU A 55 -1.42 -4.94 0.07
C GLU A 55 -0.13 -5.40 -0.62
N LYS A 56 0.10 -4.99 -1.88
CA LYS A 56 1.34 -5.31 -2.61
C LYS A 56 2.58 -4.79 -1.90
N LEU A 57 2.54 -3.56 -1.39
CA LEU A 57 3.63 -2.95 -0.65
C LEU A 57 3.90 -3.69 0.68
N ARG A 58 2.86 -4.14 1.39
CA ARG A 58 2.99 -5.02 2.57
C ARG A 58 3.63 -6.36 2.21
N THR A 59 3.22 -6.98 1.10
CA THR A 59 3.83 -8.23 0.62
C THR A 59 5.30 -8.04 0.29
N LEU A 60 5.67 -6.94 -0.38
CA LEU A 60 7.06 -6.62 -0.68
C LEU A 60 7.87 -6.36 0.60
N ALA A 61 7.31 -5.64 1.57
CA ALA A 61 7.93 -5.45 2.88
C ALA A 61 8.18 -6.78 3.62
N GLY A 62 7.20 -7.71 3.57
CA GLY A 62 7.33 -9.05 4.13
C GLY A 62 8.38 -9.91 3.43
N ARG A 63 8.40 -9.92 2.09
CA ARG A 63 9.42 -10.63 1.30
C ARG A 63 10.84 -10.08 1.53
N THR A 64 10.94 -8.78 1.80
CA THR A 64 12.20 -8.10 2.16
C THR A 64 12.67 -8.53 3.55
N GLN A 65 11.75 -8.82 4.49
CA GLN A 65 12.07 -9.36 5.82
C GLN A 65 12.60 -10.80 5.75
N ASP A 66 12.09 -11.62 4.83
CA ASP A 66 12.51 -13.02 4.67
C ASP A 66 13.77 -13.19 3.79
N GLY A 67 14.35 -12.11 3.25
CA GLY A 67 15.54 -12.15 2.40
C GLY A 67 15.29 -12.64 0.97
N PHE A 68 14.03 -12.79 0.55
CA PHE A 68 13.63 -13.21 -0.79
C PHE A 68 13.43 -12.01 -1.72
N ILE A 69 14.48 -11.22 -1.94
CA ILE A 69 14.53 -10.38 -3.15
C ILE A 69 15.00 -11.28 -4.29
N GLN A 70 14.12 -12.17 -4.75
CA GLN A 70 14.23 -12.69 -6.11
C GLN A 70 13.82 -11.54 -7.02
N VAL A 71 14.82 -10.94 -7.66
CA VAL A 71 14.64 -10.12 -8.86
C VAL A 71 13.81 -10.95 -9.83
N LEU A 72 12.61 -10.47 -10.15
CA LEU A 72 11.81 -11.05 -11.23
C LEU A 72 12.56 -10.72 -12.54
N ASP A 73 13.19 -11.74 -13.14
CA ASP A 73 13.54 -11.78 -14.57
C ASP A 73 12.26 -11.79 -15.43
#